data_AF-A0A0K1PC81-F1
#
_entry.id   AF-A0A0K1PC81-F1
#
_cell.length_a   1.000
_cell.length_b   1.000
_cell.length_c   1.000
_cell.angle_alpha   90.00
_cell.angle_beta   90.00
_cell.angle_gamma   90.00
#
_symmetry.space_group_name_H-M   'P 1'
#
loop_
_entity.id
_entity.type
_entity.pdbx_description
1 polymer ?
#
loop_
_entity_poly.entity_id
_entity_poly.type
_entity_poly.pdbx_seq_one_letter_code
_entity_poly.pdbx_strand_id
1 'polypeptide(L)'
;MEMEARVVTPPQVAEVPMIDAEVVQPMRVLAGLGWGAKRIGAELGIARSTVKRYIRDGVVSGIQVHLKQRKLDDDAKAKAVALFDSTAEGCGWARACTLVDCGNRFVVDLTGTFRTDRPVVVRGLADGNEFTCEADESTGFGREQPCSSSGIALENGRFYGESIVHAELMFRGVLCAVDLQVVQLDSVLAEASFAPEYDLVAPNGLACGPLCWVTMASLAPQG
;
A
#
# COMPACT_ATOMS: atom_id res chain seq x y z
N MET A 1 -21.07 17.49 -38.65
CA MET A 1 -21.66 18.32 -37.57
C MET A 1 -20.70 18.18 -36.40
N GLU A 2 -19.84 19.19 -36.22
CA GLU A 2 -18.71 19.18 -35.29
C GLU A 2 -19.20 19.28 -33.84
N MET A 3 -18.54 18.54 -32.94
CA MET A 3 -18.84 18.51 -31.52
C MET A 3 -17.91 19.50 -30.82
N GLU A 4 -18.42 20.71 -30.56
CA GLU A 4 -17.68 21.77 -29.88
C GLU A 4 -17.41 21.38 -28.41
N ALA A 5 -16.13 21.21 -28.07
CA ALA A 5 -15.71 20.93 -26.71
C ALA A 5 -15.86 22.18 -25.84
N ARG A 6 -16.77 22.12 -24.86
CA ARG A 6 -17.01 23.17 -23.87
C ARG A 6 -15.78 23.30 -22.96
N VAL A 7 -14.95 24.31 -23.21
CA VAL A 7 -13.80 24.65 -22.37
C VAL A 7 -14.31 25.09 -20.99
N VAL A 8 -14.02 24.29 -19.96
CA VAL A 8 -14.29 24.65 -18.56
C VAL A 8 -13.10 25.46 -18.05
N THR A 9 -13.27 26.77 -17.96
CA THR A 9 -12.27 27.66 -17.34
C THR A 9 -12.24 27.41 -15.82
N PRO A 10 -11.08 27.08 -15.23
CA PRO A 10 -10.98 26.92 -13.79
C PRO A 10 -11.27 28.24 -13.05
N PRO A 11 -11.86 28.19 -11.85
CA PRO A 11 -12.13 29.39 -11.06
C PRO A 11 -10.82 30.11 -10.78
N GLN A 12 -10.77 31.41 -11.10
CA GLN A 12 -9.62 32.24 -10.81
C GLN A 12 -9.53 32.39 -9.29
N VAL A 13 -8.55 31.69 -8.69
CA VAL A 13 -8.20 31.90 -7.29
C VAL A 13 -7.65 33.31 -7.22
N ALA A 14 -8.43 34.23 -6.64
CA ALA A 14 -7.96 35.58 -6.37
C ALA A 14 -6.65 35.47 -5.58
N GLU A 15 -5.54 35.92 -6.18
CA GLU A 15 -4.25 36.00 -5.50
C GLU A 15 -4.44 36.89 -4.27
N VAL A 16 -4.38 36.29 -3.09
CA VAL A 16 -4.47 37.04 -1.84
C VAL A 16 -3.20 37.88 -1.74
N PRO A 17 -3.28 39.22 -1.69
CA PRO A 17 -2.10 40.08 -1.59
C PRO A 17 -1.28 39.65 -0.39
N MET A 18 -0.07 39.16 -0.65
CA MET A 18 0.89 38.80 0.39
C MET A 18 1.28 40.07 1.13
N ILE A 19 1.16 40.06 2.46
CA ILE A 19 1.64 41.16 3.28
C ILE A 19 3.17 41.15 3.27
N ASP A 20 3.78 42.31 3.03
CA ASP A 20 5.22 42.50 3.02
C ASP A 20 5.89 42.00 4.30
N ALA A 21 7.10 41.45 4.15
CA ALA A 21 7.87 40.89 5.26
C ALA A 21 8.15 41.94 6.36
N GLU A 22 8.27 43.21 5.98
CA GLU A 22 8.46 44.35 6.89
C GLU A 22 7.28 44.54 7.86
N VAL A 23 6.10 44.03 7.51
CA VAL A 23 4.89 44.16 8.30
C VAL A 23 4.63 42.91 9.15
N VAL A 24 5.10 41.74 8.70
CA VAL A 24 4.99 40.46 9.44
C VAL A 24 5.92 40.44 10.66
N GLN A 25 7.09 41.09 10.58
CA GLN A 25 8.03 41.12 11.70
C GLN A 25 7.49 41.90 12.92
N PRO A 26 6.94 43.13 12.78
CA PRO A 26 6.23 43.82 13.85
C PRO A 26 5.08 43.02 14.46
N MET A 27 4.30 42.29 13.65
CA MET A 27 3.21 41.44 14.17
C MET A 27 3.72 40.38 15.15
N ARG A 28 4.84 39.72 14.82
CA ARG A 28 5.44 38.66 15.65
C ARG A 28 6.00 39.24 16.95
N VAL A 29 6.66 40.39 16.88
CA VAL A 29 7.18 41.08 18.07
C VAL A 29 6.04 41.45 19.02
N LEU A 30 4.96 42.08 18.50
CA LEU A 30 3.81 42.46 19.31
C LEU A 30 3.06 41.25 19.88
N ALA A 31 2.94 40.17 19.12
CA ALA A 31 2.37 38.92 19.61
C ALA A 31 3.21 38.28 20.73
N GLY A 32 4.55 38.32 20.61
CA GLY A 32 5.48 37.87 21.65
C GLY A 32 5.40 38.70 22.94
N LEU A 33 4.98 39.96 22.84
CA LEU A 33 4.67 40.82 23.99
C LEU A 33 3.26 40.59 24.57
N GLY A 34 2.53 39.56 24.11
CA GLY A 34 1.22 39.18 24.63
C GLY A 34 0.04 39.99 24.06
N TRP A 35 0.23 40.74 22.97
CA TRP A 35 -0.86 41.52 22.38
C TRP A 35 -1.84 40.61 21.61
N GLY A 36 -3.14 40.83 21.82
CA GLY A 36 -4.18 40.12 21.08
C GLY A 36 -4.32 40.59 19.63
N ALA A 37 -4.66 39.68 18.71
CA ALA A 37 -4.74 39.94 17.26
C ALA A 37 -5.64 41.14 16.84
N LYS A 38 -6.66 41.49 17.64
CA LYS A 38 -7.50 42.68 17.40
C LYS A 38 -6.71 43.97 17.61
N ARG A 39 -5.89 44.03 18.66
CA ARG A 39 -5.07 45.19 19.01
C ARG A 39 -3.93 45.36 18.01
N ILE A 40 -3.27 44.27 17.65
CA ILE A 40 -2.20 44.26 16.62
C ILE A 40 -2.75 44.74 15.27
N GLY A 41 -3.93 44.26 14.86
CA GLY A 41 -4.56 44.71 13.61
C GLY A 41 -4.92 46.19 13.59
N ALA A 42 -5.39 46.72 14.72
CA ALA A 42 -5.68 48.16 14.84
C ALA A 42 -4.40 49.00 14.79
N GLU A 43 -3.32 48.54 15.44
CA GLU A 43 -2.03 49.24 15.48
C GLU A 43 -1.34 49.28 14.11
N LEU A 44 -1.37 48.17 13.37
CA LEU A 44 -0.66 48.03 12.10
C LEU A 44 -1.55 48.32 10.87
N GLY A 45 -2.82 48.68 11.07
CA GLY A 45 -3.76 48.95 9.97
C GLY A 45 -4.15 47.71 9.16
N ILE A 46 -4.13 46.51 9.77
CA ILE A 46 -4.28 45.23 9.07
C ILE A 46 -5.50 44.47 9.57
N ALA A 47 -6.17 43.78 8.66
CA ALA A 47 -7.31 42.93 9.00
C ALA A 47 -6.94 41.90 10.08
N ARG A 48 -7.77 41.82 11.12
CA ARG A 48 -7.62 40.87 12.24
C ARG A 48 -7.45 39.42 11.78
N SER A 49 -8.14 39.03 10.71
CA SER A 49 -8.05 37.69 10.10
C SER A 49 -6.64 37.40 9.59
N THR A 50 -5.99 38.38 8.97
CA THR A 50 -4.61 38.24 8.47
C THR A 50 -3.61 38.12 9.61
N VAL A 51 -3.75 38.93 10.66
CA VAL A 51 -2.92 38.82 11.86
C VAL A 51 -3.04 37.42 12.49
N LYS A 52 -4.26 36.89 12.61
CA LYS A 52 -4.48 35.52 13.11
C LYS A 52 -3.80 34.45 12.25
N ARG A 53 -3.90 34.57 10.93
CA ARG A 53 -3.32 33.61 9.98
C ARG A 53 -1.80 33.55 10.13
N TYR A 54 -1.12 34.70 10.12
CA TYR A 54 0.35 34.74 10.20
C TYR A 54 0.92 34.34 11.57
N ILE A 55 0.20 34.63 12.67
CA ILE A 55 0.62 34.19 14.01
C ILE A 55 0.42 32.69 14.19
N ARG A 56 -0.73 32.14 13.77
CA ARG A 56 -1.08 30.72 13.98
C ARG A 56 -0.27 29.79 13.09
N ASP A 57 -0.12 30.14 11.81
CA ASP A 57 0.41 29.21 10.81
C ASP A 57 1.96 29.26 10.75
N GLY A 58 2.61 30.12 11.55
CA GLY A 58 4.07 30.20 11.65
C GLY A 58 4.81 30.57 10.36
N VAL A 59 4.07 30.91 9.29
CA VAL A 59 4.59 31.11 7.94
C VAL A 59 5.68 32.17 7.95
N VAL A 60 6.90 31.77 7.64
CA VAL A 60 8.03 32.68 7.44
C VAL A 60 7.71 33.53 6.22
N SER A 61 7.55 34.84 6.41
CA SER A 61 7.34 35.78 5.31
C SER A 61 8.54 35.73 4.37
N GLY A 62 8.28 35.64 3.07
CA GLY A 62 9.30 35.74 2.02
C GLY A 62 9.72 34.44 1.33
N ILE A 63 9.21 33.27 1.74
CA ILE A 63 9.51 32.02 1.04
C ILE A 63 8.25 31.47 0.37
N GLN A 64 8.06 31.81 -0.89
CA GLN A 64 7.12 31.12 -1.77
C GLN A 64 7.83 29.90 -2.37
N VAL A 65 7.61 28.72 -1.79
CA VAL A 65 8.18 27.47 -2.34
C VAL A 65 7.37 27.05 -3.55
N HIS A 66 7.82 27.42 -4.75
CA HIS A 66 7.24 26.91 -5.99
C HIS A 66 7.73 25.48 -6.23
N LEU A 67 6.88 24.49 -5.96
CA LEU A 67 7.18 23.07 -6.20
C LEU A 67 7.61 22.79 -7.66
N LYS A 68 7.14 23.58 -8.63
CA LYS A 68 7.51 23.49 -10.05
C LYS A 68 8.95 23.90 -10.38
N GLN A 69 9.64 24.59 -9.47
CA GLN A 69 11.04 25.02 -9.64
C GLN A 69 12.05 24.05 -9.02
N ARG A 70 11.60 22.94 -8.41
CA ARG A 70 12.48 21.84 -8.03
C ARG A 70 12.86 21.02 -9.27
N LYS A 71 13.70 21.59 -10.13
CA LYS A 71 14.39 20.85 -11.18
C LYS A 71 15.85 20.72 -10.76
N LEU A 72 16.41 19.53 -10.96
CA LEU A 72 17.86 19.36 -10.91
C LEU A 72 18.47 20.31 -11.95
N ASP A 73 19.50 21.05 -11.57
CA ASP A 73 20.35 21.74 -12.53
C ASP A 73 21.12 20.71 -13.37
N ASP A 74 21.78 21.18 -14.43
CA ASP A 74 22.41 20.28 -15.39
C ASP A 74 23.58 19.51 -14.78
N ASP A 75 24.28 20.08 -13.80
CA ASP A 75 25.35 19.41 -13.05
C ASP A 75 24.78 18.29 -12.16
N ALA A 76 23.67 18.56 -11.47
CA ALA A 76 22.98 17.58 -10.64
C ALA A 76 22.32 16.48 -11.48
N LYS A 77 21.83 16.80 -12.68
CA LYS A 77 21.37 15.78 -13.65
C LYS A 77 22.55 14.93 -14.14
N ALA A 78 23.65 15.54 -14.54
CA ALA A 78 24.84 14.82 -15.00
C ALA A 78 25.39 13.90 -13.90
N LYS A 79 25.41 14.38 -12.66
CA LYS A 79 25.76 13.58 -11.48
C LYS A 79 24.77 12.45 -11.22
N ALA A 80 23.47 12.69 -11.36
CA ALA A 80 22.45 11.66 -11.20
C ALA A 80 22.57 10.57 -12.27
N VAL A 81 22.82 10.95 -13.53
CA VAL A 81 23.08 10.01 -14.64
C VAL A 81 24.35 9.21 -14.37
N ALA A 82 25.44 9.87 -13.97
CA ALA A 82 26.69 9.18 -13.63
C ALA A 82 26.53 8.21 -12.45
N LEU A 83 25.74 8.56 -11.42
CA LEU A 83 25.42 7.67 -10.30
C LEU A 83 24.54 6.48 -10.72
N PHE A 84 23.66 6.68 -11.69
CA PHE A 84 22.80 5.62 -12.22
C PHE A 84 23.57 4.66 -13.13
N ASP A 85 24.46 5.18 -13.97
CA ASP A 85 25.27 4.41 -14.93
C ASP A 85 26.50 3.75 -14.29
N SER A 86 26.90 4.20 -13.10
CA SER A 86 27.96 3.57 -12.32
C SER A 86 27.41 2.43 -11.46
N THR A 87 28.30 1.51 -11.05
CA THR A 87 27.96 0.55 -10.00
C THR A 87 27.69 1.33 -8.73
N ALA A 88 26.48 1.23 -8.19
CA ALA A 88 26.12 1.89 -6.93
C ALA A 88 27.19 1.60 -5.86
N GLU A 89 27.92 2.63 -5.44
CA GLU A 89 28.89 2.54 -4.35
C GLU A 89 28.11 2.23 -3.07
N GLY A 90 28.09 0.94 -2.70
CA GLY A 90 27.19 0.38 -1.69
C GLY A 90 26.73 -1.04 -2.03
N CYS A 91 26.78 -1.42 -3.31
CA CYS A 91 26.60 -2.80 -3.78
C CYS A 91 27.93 -3.55 -3.88
N GLY A 92 28.85 -3.30 -2.95
CA GLY A 92 29.94 -4.25 -2.70
C GLY A 92 29.33 -5.56 -2.20
N TRP A 93 29.88 -6.69 -2.61
CA TRP A 93 29.49 -8.07 -2.24
C TRP A 93 29.28 -8.32 -0.74
N ALA A 94 29.61 -7.36 0.12
CA ALA A 94 29.47 -7.45 1.56
C ALA A 94 28.14 -6.95 2.16
N ARG A 95 27.28 -6.13 1.50
CA ARG A 95 26.20 -5.43 2.28
C ARG A 95 24.83 -5.04 1.66
N ALA A 96 24.40 -5.56 0.50
CA ALA A 96 23.06 -5.21 -0.03
C ALA A 96 22.00 -6.32 0.05
N CYS A 97 22.13 -7.29 0.97
CA CYS A 97 21.07 -8.25 1.21
C CYS A 97 19.88 -7.54 1.89
N THR A 98 18.74 -7.45 1.21
CA THR A 98 17.50 -6.99 1.82
C THR A 98 17.04 -7.98 2.90
N LEU A 99 16.32 -7.51 3.92
CA LEU A 99 15.72 -8.35 4.95
C LEU A 99 14.39 -8.98 4.49
N VAL A 100 14.22 -9.23 3.18
CA VAL A 100 13.00 -9.87 2.70
C VAL A 100 13.07 -11.32 3.13
N ASP A 101 12.24 -11.67 4.11
CA ASP A 101 12.10 -13.05 4.54
C ASP A 101 11.42 -13.84 3.42
N CYS A 102 11.85 -15.08 3.25
CA CYS A 102 11.13 -16.04 2.45
C CYS A 102 10.98 -17.33 3.24
N GLY A 103 9.80 -17.93 3.11
CA GLY A 103 9.47 -19.21 3.70
C GLY A 103 9.03 -20.15 2.60
N ASN A 104 9.39 -21.42 2.74
CA ASN A 104 8.85 -22.48 1.88
C ASN A 104 7.33 -22.40 1.92
N ARG A 105 6.70 -22.35 0.76
CA ARG A 105 5.24 -22.23 0.69
C ARG A 105 4.67 -22.84 -0.57
N PHE A 106 3.48 -23.39 -0.42
CA PHE A 106 2.59 -23.68 -1.53
C PHE A 106 1.36 -22.78 -1.39
N VAL A 107 1.02 -22.07 -2.46
CA VAL A 107 -0.14 -21.18 -2.48
C VAL A 107 -1.16 -21.70 -3.48
N VAL A 108 -2.40 -21.86 -3.05
CA VAL A 108 -3.52 -22.14 -3.94
C VAL A 108 -4.36 -20.87 -4.05
N ASP A 109 -4.34 -20.26 -5.23
CA ASP A 109 -5.24 -19.16 -5.58
C ASP A 109 -6.64 -19.71 -5.84
N LEU A 110 -7.57 -19.40 -4.94
CA LEU A 110 -8.98 -19.68 -5.09
C LEU A 110 -9.59 -18.57 -5.96
N THR A 111 -9.52 -18.77 -7.26
CA THR A 111 -10.04 -17.85 -8.26
C THR A 111 -11.53 -18.07 -8.51
N GLY A 112 -12.35 -17.02 -8.45
CA GLY A 112 -13.76 -17.10 -8.78
C GLY A 112 -14.64 -16.38 -7.77
N THR A 113 -15.94 -16.34 -8.06
CA THR A 113 -16.92 -15.59 -7.27
C THR A 113 -17.57 -16.52 -6.25
N PHE A 114 -17.13 -16.48 -4.99
CA PHE A 114 -17.80 -17.15 -3.88
C PHE A 114 -18.73 -16.17 -3.18
N ARG A 115 -19.94 -16.61 -2.86
CA ARG A 115 -20.89 -15.76 -2.15
C ARG A 115 -20.47 -15.58 -0.69
N THR A 116 -20.45 -14.36 -0.17
CA THR A 116 -20.00 -14.09 1.22
C THR A 116 -21.11 -14.01 2.23
N ASP A 117 -22.37 -13.98 1.78
CA ASP A 117 -23.54 -14.05 2.67
C ASP A 117 -23.63 -15.38 3.42
N ARG A 118 -22.72 -16.32 3.12
CA ARG A 118 -22.68 -17.66 3.70
C ARG A 118 -21.22 -18.09 3.92
N PRO A 119 -20.90 -18.80 5.01
CA PRO A 119 -19.56 -19.31 5.24
C PRO A 119 -19.09 -20.18 4.07
N VAL A 120 -17.85 -19.95 3.65
CA VAL A 120 -17.10 -20.81 2.73
C VAL A 120 -16.15 -21.64 3.58
N VAL A 121 -16.21 -22.96 3.42
CA VAL A 121 -15.34 -23.90 4.12
C VAL A 121 -14.35 -24.48 3.11
N VAL A 122 -13.06 -24.29 3.36
CA VAL A 122 -11.99 -24.93 2.60
C VAL A 122 -11.47 -26.08 3.44
N ARG A 123 -11.53 -27.31 2.93
CA ARG A 123 -11.09 -28.50 3.67
C ARG A 123 -10.32 -29.45 2.76
N GLY A 124 -9.52 -30.33 3.34
CA GLY A 124 -8.71 -31.22 2.54
C GLY A 124 -7.70 -32.04 3.33
N LEU A 125 -6.79 -32.65 2.59
CA LEU A 125 -5.64 -33.40 3.09
C LEU A 125 -4.35 -32.74 2.57
N ALA A 126 -3.40 -32.47 3.45
CA ALA A 126 -2.04 -32.04 3.12
C ALA A 126 -1.05 -33.08 3.65
N ASP A 127 -0.37 -33.79 2.75
CA ASP A 127 0.47 -34.95 3.07
C ASP A 127 -0.26 -35.99 3.95
N GLY A 128 -1.54 -36.20 3.67
CA GLY A 128 -2.42 -37.09 4.43
C GLY A 128 -2.94 -36.53 5.76
N ASN A 129 -2.61 -35.29 6.12
CA ASN A 129 -3.13 -34.62 7.31
C ASN A 129 -4.35 -33.78 6.96
N GLU A 130 -5.45 -34.00 7.68
CA GLU A 130 -6.66 -33.22 7.48
C GLU A 130 -6.45 -31.75 7.88
N PHE A 131 -7.10 -30.86 7.15
CA PHE A 131 -7.23 -29.45 7.52
C PHE A 131 -8.60 -28.91 7.15
N THR A 132 -9.04 -27.87 7.85
CA THR A 132 -10.26 -27.12 7.57
C THR A 132 -10.02 -25.64 7.90
N CYS A 133 -10.45 -24.77 7.01
CA CYS A 133 -10.40 -23.32 7.13
C CYS A 133 -11.81 -22.78 6.86
N GLU A 134 -12.26 -21.80 7.64
CA GLU A 134 -13.56 -21.18 7.45
C GLU A 134 -13.37 -19.69 7.14
N ALA A 135 -14.07 -19.20 6.13
CA ALA A 135 -14.14 -17.79 5.78
C ALA A 135 -15.59 -17.32 5.71
N ASP A 136 -15.85 -16.14 6.26
CA ASP A 136 -17.16 -15.49 6.22
C ASP A 136 -17.03 -13.97 6.00
N GLU A 137 -18.15 -13.26 5.90
CA GLU A 137 -18.17 -11.80 5.75
C GLU A 137 -17.48 -11.05 6.92
N SER A 138 -17.48 -11.64 8.12
CA SER A 138 -16.90 -11.02 9.32
C SER A 138 -15.37 -10.99 9.29
N THR A 139 -14.79 -11.80 8.42
CA THR A 139 -13.36 -12.01 8.34
C THR A 139 -12.61 -10.80 7.76
N GLY A 140 -13.24 -9.98 6.93
CA GLY A 140 -12.64 -8.77 6.36
C GLY A 140 -11.49 -9.02 5.37
N PHE A 141 -11.16 -7.99 4.59
CA PHE A 141 -10.10 -8.01 3.57
C PHE A 141 -8.70 -8.11 4.19
N GLY A 142 -7.85 -8.97 3.63
CA GLY A 142 -6.43 -9.07 3.99
C GLY A 142 -6.18 -9.60 5.40
N ARG A 143 -7.13 -10.32 5.98
CA ARG A 143 -6.94 -11.02 7.26
C ARG A 143 -6.58 -12.49 7.00
N GLU A 144 -5.51 -12.92 7.66
CA GLU A 144 -5.10 -14.33 7.74
C GLU A 144 -6.03 -15.05 8.73
N GLN A 145 -6.77 -16.04 8.24
CA GLN A 145 -7.56 -16.98 9.03
C GLN A 145 -6.73 -18.23 9.31
N PRO A 146 -6.49 -18.59 10.58
CA PRO A 146 -5.84 -19.84 10.91
C PRO A 146 -6.77 -21.02 10.58
N CYS A 147 -6.23 -22.04 9.95
CA CYS A 147 -6.93 -23.30 9.74
C CYS A 147 -6.78 -24.22 10.97
N SER A 148 -7.54 -25.32 11.01
CA SER A 148 -7.47 -26.33 12.07
C SER A 148 -6.07 -26.93 12.28
N SER A 149 -5.23 -26.85 11.25
CA SER A 149 -3.90 -27.45 11.21
C SER A 149 -2.82 -26.37 11.13
N SER A 150 -1.78 -26.53 11.96
CA SER A 150 -0.70 -25.55 12.05
C SER A 150 0.07 -25.41 10.74
N GLY A 151 0.43 -24.18 10.38
CA GLY A 151 1.18 -23.90 9.15
C GLY A 151 0.29 -23.80 7.91
N ILE A 152 -1.03 -23.88 8.05
CA ILE A 152 -1.97 -23.61 6.97
C ILE A 152 -2.79 -22.39 7.35
N ALA A 153 -2.89 -21.44 6.43
CA ALA A 153 -3.65 -20.23 6.62
C ALA A 153 -4.43 -19.88 5.37
N LEU A 154 -5.65 -19.39 5.56
CA LEU A 154 -6.48 -18.85 4.49
C LEU A 154 -6.40 -17.33 4.56
N GLU A 155 -5.82 -16.70 3.55
CA GLU A 155 -5.82 -15.24 3.42
C GLU A 155 -6.98 -14.81 2.52
N ASN A 156 -7.91 -14.04 3.09
CA ASN A 156 -9.01 -13.51 2.31
C ASN A 156 -8.52 -12.37 1.41
N GLY A 157 -8.57 -12.61 0.11
CA GLY A 157 -8.30 -11.60 -0.92
C GLY A 157 -9.49 -10.66 -1.12
N ARG A 158 -9.62 -10.09 -2.32
CA ARG A 158 -10.50 -8.93 -2.58
C ARG A 158 -11.98 -9.30 -2.55
N PHE A 159 -12.73 -8.49 -1.80
CA PHE A 159 -14.18 -8.48 -1.78
C PHE A 159 -14.73 -7.49 -2.81
N TYR A 160 -15.73 -7.90 -3.57
CA TYR A 160 -16.55 -7.02 -4.40
C TYR A 160 -18.02 -7.21 -4.04
N GLY A 161 -18.54 -6.33 -3.17
CA GLY A 161 -19.89 -6.49 -2.63
C GLY A 161 -20.02 -7.73 -1.75
N GLU A 162 -21.02 -8.57 -2.00
CA GLU A 162 -21.31 -9.84 -1.31
C GLU A 162 -20.55 -11.03 -1.91
N SER A 163 -19.37 -10.78 -2.48
CA SER A 163 -18.61 -11.82 -3.17
C SER A 163 -17.11 -11.73 -2.88
N ILE A 164 -16.52 -12.85 -2.49
CA ILE A 164 -15.08 -13.07 -2.55
C ILE A 164 -14.78 -13.35 -4.01
N VAL A 165 -13.93 -12.52 -4.61
CA VAL A 165 -13.50 -12.69 -6.00
C VAL A 165 -12.15 -13.39 -6.08
N HIS A 166 -11.45 -13.44 -4.95
CA HIS A 166 -10.12 -14.01 -4.82
C HIS A 166 -9.83 -14.29 -3.35
N ALA A 167 -9.33 -15.48 -3.05
CA ALA A 167 -8.76 -15.84 -1.75
C ALA A 167 -7.53 -16.72 -1.98
N GLU A 168 -6.56 -16.66 -1.08
CA GLU A 168 -5.33 -17.46 -1.18
C GLU A 168 -5.27 -18.43 0.00
N LEU A 169 -5.17 -19.73 -0.30
CA LEU A 169 -4.83 -20.71 0.73
C LEU A 169 -3.31 -20.92 0.73
N MET A 170 -2.67 -20.60 1.84
CA MET A 170 -1.23 -20.71 2.01
C MET A 170 -0.88 -21.88 2.93
N PHE A 171 -0.04 -22.78 2.41
CA PHE A 171 0.61 -23.83 3.16
C PHE A 171 2.07 -23.44 3.40
N ARG A 172 2.51 -23.43 4.67
CA ARG A 172 3.91 -23.23 5.05
C ARG A 172 4.63 -24.57 5.02
N GLY A 173 5.75 -24.64 4.32
CA GLY A 173 6.55 -25.86 4.14
C GLY A 173 6.59 -26.33 2.69
N VAL A 174 7.12 -27.54 2.51
CA VAL A 174 7.17 -28.26 1.23
C VAL A 174 6.32 -29.50 1.38
N LEU A 175 5.19 -29.52 0.68
CA LEU A 175 4.20 -30.60 0.70
C LEU A 175 4.40 -31.50 -0.52
N CYS A 176 4.19 -32.79 -0.35
CA CYS A 176 4.24 -33.75 -1.46
C CYS A 176 2.89 -33.86 -2.18
N ALA A 177 1.78 -33.76 -1.45
CA ALA A 177 0.43 -33.89 -2.01
C ALA A 177 -0.59 -33.04 -1.23
N VAL A 178 -1.52 -32.44 -1.97
CA VAL A 178 -2.65 -31.69 -1.40
C VAL A 178 -3.93 -32.05 -2.12
N ASP A 179 -4.91 -32.59 -1.40
CA ASP A 179 -6.29 -32.73 -1.85
C ASP A 179 -7.12 -31.63 -1.21
N LEU A 180 -7.92 -30.92 -2.00
CA LEU A 180 -8.65 -29.75 -1.54
C LEU A 180 -10.08 -29.72 -2.08
N GLN A 181 -11.01 -29.33 -1.22
CA GLN A 181 -12.40 -29.04 -1.54
C GLN A 181 -12.80 -27.68 -0.99
N VAL A 182 -13.48 -26.88 -1.81
CA VAL A 182 -14.17 -25.67 -1.41
C VAL A 182 -15.66 -25.98 -1.32
N VAL A 183 -16.23 -25.81 -0.14
CA VAL A 183 -17.61 -26.19 0.19
C VAL A 183 -18.39 -24.99 0.66
N GLN A 184 -19.62 -24.85 0.19
CA GLN A 184 -20.58 -23.87 0.67
C GLN A 184 -21.95 -24.53 0.80
N LEU A 185 -22.55 -24.48 1.99
CA LEU A 185 -23.86 -25.10 2.29
C LEU A 185 -23.95 -26.57 1.84
N ASP A 186 -22.95 -27.37 2.17
CA ASP A 186 -22.87 -28.79 1.81
C ASP A 186 -22.72 -29.07 0.31
N SER A 187 -22.64 -28.04 -0.54
CA SER A 187 -22.30 -28.18 -1.97
C SER A 187 -20.80 -28.00 -2.16
N VAL A 188 -20.17 -28.95 -2.86
CA VAL A 188 -18.78 -28.80 -3.32
C VAL A 188 -18.79 -27.84 -4.50
N LEU A 189 -18.19 -26.67 -4.29
CA LEU A 189 -18.04 -25.66 -5.33
C LEU A 189 -16.82 -25.93 -6.19
N ALA A 190 -15.73 -26.42 -5.61
CA ALA A 190 -14.50 -26.75 -6.33
C ALA A 190 -13.77 -27.89 -5.63
N GLU A 191 -13.08 -28.72 -6.40
CA GLU A 191 -12.20 -29.76 -5.88
C GLU A 191 -11.01 -29.98 -6.80
N ALA A 192 -9.86 -30.27 -6.21
CA ALA A 192 -8.64 -30.62 -6.95
C ALA A 192 -7.65 -31.38 -6.07
N SER A 193 -6.79 -32.15 -6.74
CA SER A 193 -5.61 -32.80 -6.17
C SER A 193 -4.36 -32.21 -6.80
N PHE A 194 -3.39 -31.86 -5.99
CA PHE A 194 -2.13 -31.25 -6.39
C PHE A 194 -0.96 -32.12 -5.94
N ALA A 195 0.01 -32.31 -6.83
CA ALA A 195 1.35 -32.82 -6.52
C ALA A 195 2.33 -31.66 -6.84
N PRO A 196 2.59 -30.76 -5.88
CA PRO A 196 3.22 -29.48 -6.20
C PRO A 196 4.69 -29.66 -6.61
N GLU A 197 5.06 -29.08 -7.75
CA GLU A 197 6.45 -28.95 -8.19
C GLU A 197 6.99 -27.59 -7.74
N TYR A 198 8.12 -27.60 -7.03
CA TYR A 198 8.65 -26.40 -6.38
C TYR A 198 9.81 -25.78 -7.13
N ASP A 199 9.78 -24.45 -7.23
CA ASP A 199 10.89 -23.65 -7.70
C ASP A 199 11.72 -23.13 -6.53
N LEU A 200 13.05 -23.15 -6.71
CA LEU A 200 13.98 -22.53 -5.78
C LEU A 200 14.11 -21.05 -6.08
N VAL A 201 13.68 -20.20 -5.15
CA VAL A 201 13.79 -18.74 -5.26
C VAL A 201 14.78 -18.16 -4.27
N ALA A 202 15.45 -17.09 -4.71
CA ALA A 202 16.40 -16.33 -3.91
C ALA A 202 15.98 -14.85 -3.93
N PRO A 203 15.01 -14.42 -3.10
CA PRO A 203 14.41 -13.09 -3.20
C PRO A 203 15.41 -11.96 -2.93
N ASN A 204 16.45 -12.22 -2.14
CA ASN A 204 17.54 -11.27 -1.91
C ASN A 204 18.74 -11.50 -2.85
N GLY A 205 18.63 -12.45 -3.80
CA GLY A 205 19.72 -12.96 -4.62
C GLY A 205 20.41 -14.19 -4.01
N LEU A 206 21.01 -15.04 -4.86
CA LEU A 206 21.63 -16.31 -4.45
C LEU A 206 22.74 -16.16 -3.40
N ALA A 207 23.44 -15.02 -3.42
CA ALA A 207 24.50 -14.71 -2.46
C ALA A 207 23.99 -14.21 -1.11
N CYS A 208 22.70 -13.90 -1.00
CA CYS A 208 22.14 -13.13 0.11
C CYS A 208 21.12 -13.88 0.96
N GLY A 209 20.73 -15.10 0.59
CA GLY A 209 19.82 -15.96 1.34
C GLY A 209 18.48 -15.30 1.74
N PRO A 210 17.62 -15.99 2.52
CA PRO A 210 17.46 -17.43 2.44
C PRO A 210 17.02 -17.88 1.03
N LEU A 211 17.27 -19.15 0.71
CA LEU A 211 16.67 -19.80 -0.46
C LEU A 211 15.38 -20.47 -0.02
N CYS A 212 14.33 -20.37 -0.85
CA CYS A 212 13.02 -20.89 -0.50
C CYS A 212 12.41 -21.68 -1.65
N TRP A 213 11.68 -22.72 -1.29
CA TRP A 213 10.91 -23.53 -2.22
C TRP A 213 9.50 -22.97 -2.28
N VAL A 214 9.13 -22.43 -3.44
CA VAL A 214 7.80 -21.85 -3.63
C VAL A 214 7.13 -22.46 -4.84
N THR A 215 5.82 -22.60 -4.76
CA THR A 215 5.00 -22.98 -5.90
C THR A 215 3.59 -22.44 -5.72
N MET A 216 2.88 -22.30 -6.83
CA MET A 216 1.51 -21.82 -6.84
C MET A 216 0.64 -22.63 -7.80
N ALA A 217 -0.61 -22.81 -7.41
CA ALA A 217 -1.66 -23.37 -8.25
C ALA A 217 -2.90 -22.51 -8.17
N SER A 218 -3.86 -22.75 -9.06
CA SER A 218 -5.17 -22.09 -9.02
C SER A 218 -6.27 -23.13 -8.97
N LEU A 219 -7.33 -22.82 -8.24
CA LEU A 219 -8.56 -23.58 -8.21
C LEU A 219 -9.73 -22.64 -8.48
N ALA A 220 -10.62 -23.05 -9.38
CA ALA A 220 -11.84 -22.32 -9.70
C ALA A 220 -13.09 -23.15 -9.43
N PRO A 221 -14.23 -22.52 -9.08
CA PRO A 221 -15.51 -23.19 -8.99
C PRO A 221 -15.85 -23.98 -10.25
N GLN A 222 -16.40 -25.18 -10.05
CA GLN A 222 -17.13 -25.92 -11.07
C GLN A 222 -18.50 -25.22 -11.21
N GLY A 223 -18.77 -24.67 -12.39
CA GLY A 223 -19.93 -23.81 -12.66
C GLY A 223 -21.29 -24.48 -12.55
#